data_AF-B1NNY9-F1
#
_entry.id   AF-B1NNY9-F1
#
_cell.length_a   1.000
_cell.length_b   1.000
_cell.length_c   1.000
_cell.angle_alpha   90.00
_cell.angle_beta   90.00
_cell.angle_gamma   90.00
#
_symmetry.space_group_name_H-M   'P 1'
#
loop_
_entity.id
_entity.type
_entity.pdbx_description
1 polymer ?
#
loop_
_entity_poly.entity_id
_entity_poly.type
_entity_poly.pdbx_seq_one_letter_code
_entity_poly.pdbx_strand_id
1 'polypeptide(L)'
;MESTDVINEIRGILPRNSIGKYDLLTIFTHKTVFDKIVKVLSLDFQNKVDYVAAPEAIGWILGTAIAKELGVGFIGVRKGDKLPY
;
A
#
# COMPACT_ATOMS: atom_id res chain seq x y z
N MET A 1 16.30 -6.64 -0.43
CA MET A 1 15.74 -6.27 -1.75
C MET A 1 15.73 -4.77 -1.74
N GLU A 2 16.50 -4.16 -2.64
CA GLU A 2 16.71 -2.71 -2.60
C GLU A 2 15.44 -2.00 -3.07
N SER A 3 15.01 -0.97 -2.34
CA SER A 3 13.83 -0.16 -2.69
C SER A 3 13.92 0.41 -4.12
N THR A 4 15.14 0.57 -4.63
CA THR A 4 15.45 1.02 -5.99
C THR A 4 14.90 0.11 -7.08
N ASP A 5 14.87 -1.21 -6.87
CA ASP A 5 14.38 -2.17 -7.87
C ASP A 5 12.86 -2.05 -8.06
N VAL A 6 12.13 -1.98 -6.94
CA VAL A 6 10.67 -1.82 -6.94
C VAL A 6 10.24 -0.50 -7.60
N ILE A 7 10.99 0.58 -7.36
CA ILE A 7 10.71 1.89 -7.97
C ILE A 7 10.83 1.81 -9.50
N ASN A 8 11.84 1.10 -10.02
CA ASN A 8 12.02 0.95 -11.47
C ASN A 8 10.92 0.09 -12.10
N GLU A 9 10.49 -0.97 -11.42
CA GLU A 9 9.34 -1.80 -11.85
C GLU A 9 8.05 -0.97 -11.92
N ILE A 10 7.77 -0.16 -10.88
CA ILE A 10 6.61 0.75 -10.87
C ILE A 10 6.68 1.75 -12.03
N ARG A 11 7.85 2.36 -12.29
CA ARG A 11 8.04 3.29 -13.41
C ARG A 11 7.83 2.62 -14.77
N GLY A 12 8.14 1.33 -14.89
CA GLY A 12 7.89 0.56 -16.11
C GLY A 12 6.40 0.29 -16.37
N ILE A 13 5.58 0.22 -15.32
CA ILE A 13 4.12 0.01 -15.42
C ILE A 13 3.39 1.32 -15.74
N LEU A 14 3.84 2.43 -15.18
CA LEU A 14 3.16 3.71 -15.32
C LEU A 14 3.31 4.28 -16.74
N PRO A 15 2.27 4.91 -17.31
CA PRO A 15 2.37 5.59 -18.60
C PRO A 15 3.47 6.66 -18.57
N ARG A 16 4.31 6.75 -19.61
CA ARG A 16 5.46 7.68 -19.64
C ARG A 16 5.11 9.15 -19.41
N ASN A 17 3.86 9.55 -19.69
CA ASN A 17 3.39 10.94 -19.54
C ASN A 17 2.56 11.17 -18.26
N SER A 18 2.48 10.19 -17.36
CA SER A 18 1.78 10.34 -16.08
C SER A 18 2.70 11.01 -15.06
N ILE A 19 2.66 12.35 -14.99
CA ILE A 19 3.37 13.11 -13.95
C ILE A 19 2.34 13.61 -12.94
N GLY A 20 2.48 13.21 -11.68
CA GLY A 20 1.63 13.67 -10.57
C GLY A 20 0.21 13.09 -10.52
N LYS A 21 -0.17 12.26 -11.49
CA LYS A 21 -1.46 11.53 -11.52
C LYS A 21 -1.21 10.06 -11.79
N TYR A 22 -0.81 9.33 -10.75
CA TYR A 22 -0.56 7.90 -10.82
C TYR A 22 -1.84 7.13 -10.52
N ASP A 23 -2.20 6.20 -11.41
CA ASP A 23 -3.23 5.22 -11.11
C ASP A 23 -2.62 4.05 -10.32
N LEU A 24 -2.83 4.06 -9.01
CA LEU A 24 -2.35 3.02 -8.11
C LEU A 24 -3.06 1.68 -8.35
N LEU A 25 -4.30 1.68 -8.86
CA LEU A 25 -5.03 0.43 -9.09
C LEU A 25 -4.35 -0.40 -10.17
N THR A 26 -3.86 0.24 -11.24
CA THR A 26 -3.04 -0.43 -12.25
C THR A 26 -1.83 -1.12 -11.60
N ILE A 27 -1.09 -0.43 -10.72
CA ILE A 27 0.06 -1.03 -10.01
C ILE A 27 -0.38 -2.26 -9.19
N PHE A 28 -1.49 -2.16 -8.47
CA PHE A 28 -1.99 -3.24 -7.60
C PHE A 28 -2.42 -4.49 -8.37
N THR A 29 -2.76 -4.38 -9.66
CA THR A 29 -3.04 -5.56 -10.51
C THR A 29 -1.79 -6.38 -10.83
N HIS A 30 -0.59 -5.78 -10.74
CA HIS A 30 0.66 -6.50 -10.95
C HIS A 30 1.09 -7.22 -9.67
N LYS A 31 0.57 -8.45 -9.47
CA LYS A 31 0.78 -9.30 -8.28
C LYS A 31 2.19 -9.20 -7.70
N THR A 32 3.22 -9.48 -8.50
CA THR A 32 4.61 -9.52 -8.02
C THR A 32 5.10 -8.14 -7.54
N VAL A 33 4.74 -7.07 -8.24
CA VAL A 33 5.13 -5.70 -7.85
C VAL A 33 4.38 -5.29 -6.59
N PHE A 34 3.09 -5.60 -6.49
CA PHE A 34 2.31 -5.31 -5.31
C PHE A 34 2.83 -6.07 -4.07
N ASP A 35 3.13 -7.37 -4.20
CA ASP A 35 3.74 -8.18 -3.15
C ASP A 35 5.08 -7.57 -2.68
N LYS A 36 5.90 -7.06 -3.60
CA LYS A 36 7.17 -6.39 -3.28
C LYS A 36 6.96 -5.06 -2.55
N ILE A 37 6.01 -4.23 -3.01
CA ILE A 37 5.67 -2.95 -2.36
C ILE A 37 5.26 -3.19 -0.91
N VAL A 38 4.34 -4.14 -0.68
CA VAL A 38 3.85 -4.49 0.66
C VAL A 38 5.00 -4.91 1.56
N LYS A 39 5.89 -5.80 1.08
CA LYS A 39 7.07 -6.23 1.84
C LYS A 39 7.97 -5.06 2.19
N VAL A 40 8.38 -4.25 1.20
CA VAL A 40 9.29 -3.12 1.41
C VAL A 40 8.72 -2.14 2.42
N LEU A 41 7.43 -1.80 2.32
CA LEU A 41 6.78 -0.88 3.27
C LEU A 41 6.59 -1.47 4.66
N SER A 42 6.62 -2.79 4.81
CA SER A 42 6.44 -3.48 6.10
C SER A 42 7.76 -3.76 6.83
N LEU A 43 8.90 -3.77 6.12
CA LEU A 43 10.20 -4.22 6.64
C LEU A 43 10.56 -3.61 8.00
N ASP A 44 10.41 -2.29 8.12
CA ASP A 44 10.86 -1.56 9.31
C ASP A 44 9.88 -1.65 10.49
N PHE A 45 8.69 -2.21 10.29
CA PHE A 45 7.60 -2.22 11.28
C PHE A 45 7.34 -3.61 11.90
N GLN A 46 8.04 -4.65 11.46
CA GLN A 46 7.89 -6.00 12.00
C GLN A 46 8.13 -6.04 13.52
N ASN A 47 7.15 -6.54 14.27
CA ASN A 47 7.13 -6.58 15.74
C ASN A 47 7.25 -5.21 16.43
N LYS A 48 6.93 -4.10 15.75
CA LYS A 48 7.01 -2.73 16.32
C LYS A 48 5.67 -2.00 16.41
N VAL A 49 4.61 -2.59 15.85
CA VAL A 49 3.27 -1.99 15.79
C VAL A 49 2.22 -3.05 16.09
N ASP A 50 1.08 -2.62 16.62
CA ASP A 50 -0.07 -3.51 16.91
C ASP A 50 -1.20 -3.37 15.89
N TYR A 51 -1.23 -2.26 15.13
CA TYR A 51 -2.26 -1.95 14.15
C TYR A 51 -1.70 -1.13 12.97
N VAL A 52 -2.34 -1.26 11.81
CA VAL A 52 -2.13 -0.37 10.66
C VAL A 52 -3.39 0.47 10.44
N ALA A 53 -3.25 1.80 10.43
CA ALA A 53 -4.34 2.70 10.11
C ALA A 53 -4.15 3.30 8.71
N ALA A 54 -5.21 3.36 7.89
CA ALA A 54 -5.14 3.97 6.57
C ALA A 54 -6.43 4.71 6.15
N PRO A 55 -6.34 5.81 5.39
CA PRO A 55 -7.49 6.57 4.90
C PRO A 55 -8.22 5.85 3.76
N GLU A 56 -9.55 6.01 3.72
CA GLU A 56 -10.39 5.49 2.64
C GLU A 56 -10.11 6.19 1.30
N ALA A 57 -10.38 5.56 0.14
CA ALA A 57 -10.67 4.13 -0.03
C ALA A 57 -9.42 3.36 -0.48
N ILE A 58 -8.59 3.96 -1.34
CA ILE A 58 -7.40 3.31 -1.91
C ILE A 58 -6.37 2.96 -0.83
N GLY A 59 -6.24 3.81 0.21
CA GLY A 59 -5.35 3.53 1.33
C GLY A 59 -5.72 2.24 2.07
N TRP A 60 -6.99 1.82 2.04
CA TRP A 60 -7.40 0.54 2.64
C TRP A 60 -6.84 -0.67 1.89
N ILE A 61 -6.70 -0.60 0.57
CA ILE A 61 -6.14 -1.71 -0.23
C ILE A 61 -4.70 -1.99 0.23
N LEU A 62 -3.88 -0.94 0.25
CA LEU A 62 -2.48 -1.07 0.64
C LEU A 62 -2.34 -1.32 2.15
N GLY A 63 -3.10 -0.60 2.98
CA GLY A 63 -3.06 -0.70 4.43
C GLY A 63 -3.47 -2.07 4.96
N THR A 64 -4.51 -2.69 4.39
CA THR A 64 -4.92 -4.05 4.77
C THR A 64 -3.89 -5.10 4.35
N ALA A 65 -3.25 -4.91 3.19
CA ALA A 65 -2.17 -5.80 2.74
C ALA A 65 -0.94 -5.71 3.67
N ILE A 66 -0.55 -4.50 4.09
CA ILE A 66 0.52 -4.29 5.08
C ILE A 66 0.14 -4.88 6.44
N ALA A 67 -1.09 -4.68 6.91
CA ALA A 67 -1.56 -5.27 8.16
C ALA A 67 -1.44 -6.81 8.14
N LYS A 68 -1.83 -7.42 7.02
CA LYS A 68 -1.69 -8.86 6.81
C LYS A 68 -0.23 -9.32 6.79
N GLU A 69 0.66 -8.59 6.12
CA GLU A 69 2.10 -8.88 6.07
C GLU A 69 2.78 -8.78 7.45
N LEU A 70 2.34 -7.82 8.27
CA LEU A 70 2.81 -7.62 9.65
C LEU A 70 2.15 -8.57 10.67
N GLY A 71 1.06 -9.25 10.30
CA GLY A 71 0.31 -10.12 11.21
C GLY A 71 -0.50 -9.36 12.27
N VAL A 72 -0.95 -8.15 11.97
CA VAL A 72 -1.61 -7.23 12.92
C VAL A 72 -3.01 -6.80 12.45
N GLY A 73 -3.75 -6.09 13.31
CA GLY A 73 -5.08 -5.57 12.97
C GLY A 73 -5.03 -4.37 12.02
N PHE A 74 -6.15 -4.11 11.33
CA PHE A 74 -6.32 -2.94 10.46
C PHE A 74 -7.40 -1.99 10.99
N ILE A 75 -7.12 -0.68 10.96
CA ILE A 75 -8.04 0.39 11.34
C ILE A 75 -8.34 1.27 10.11
N GLY A 76 -9.56 1.17 9.60
CA GLY A 76 -10.01 1.98 8.47
C GLY A 76 -10.35 3.41 8.89
N VAL A 77 -9.53 4.38 8.49
CA VAL A 77 -9.84 5.81 8.68
C VAL A 77 -10.78 6.27 7.57
N ARG A 78 -11.92 6.85 7.95
CA ARG A 78 -12.96 7.31 7.01
C ARG A 78 -13.09 8.82 7.06
N LYS A 79 -13.61 9.41 5.98
CA LYS A 79 -14.11 10.79 6.03
C LYS A 79 -15.23 10.88 7.06
N GLY A 80 -15.42 12.07 7.64
CA GLY A 80 -16.51 12.36 8.57
C GLY A 80 -17.86 11.88 8.02
N ASP A 81 -18.75 11.48 8.94
CA ASP A 81 -20.10 10.96 8.67
C ASP A 81 -20.19 9.52 8.12
N LYS A 82 -19.07 8.79 8.04
CA LYS A 82 -19.04 7.40 7.54
C LYS A 82 -18.61 6.33 8.54
N LEU A 83 -18.25 6.71 9.77
CA LEU A 83 -18.07 5.72 10.84
C LEU A 83 -19.45 5.24 11.29
N PRO A 84 -19.72 3.92 11.35
CA PRO A 84 -20.88 3.45 12.08
C PRO A 84 -20.74 3.85 13.55
N TYR A 85 -21.90 4.07 14.19
CA TYR A 85 -22.03 4.41 15.61
C TYR A 85 -21.25 3.47 16.53
#